data_AF-A0A0L7LC20-F1
#
_entry.id   AF-A0A0L7LC20-F1
#
_cell.length_a   1.000
_cell.length_b   1.000
_cell.length_c   1.000
_cell.angle_alpha   90.00
_cell.angle_beta   90.00
_cell.angle_gamma   90.00
#
_symmetry.space_group_name_H-M   'P 1'
#
loop_
_entity.id
_entity.type
_entity.pdbx_description
1 polymer ?
#
loop_
_entity_poly.entity_id
_entity_poly.type
_entity_poly.pdbx_seq_one_letter_code
_entity_poly.pdbx_strand_id
1 'polypeptide(L)'
;MITPNGRFETDTKLCLSMTDFHPESWNPAWTISTILTGLLSFMLENIPTEGSTDSSNVVKRRMATESLEFNIKDKIFCELFPEYVEEINEVLKVRHDFLPQAATTSSDNTSNTSSPLDTFTLNDEAGQASEDIETPTS
;
A
#
# COMPACT_ATOMS: atom_id res chain seq x y z
N MET A 1 -0.43 -5.33 9.11
CA MET A 1 0.49 -4.18 8.91
C MET A 1 0.01 -3.04 9.79
N ILE A 2 0.89 -2.23 10.38
CA ILE A 2 0.46 -1.13 11.27
C ILE A 2 0.38 0.17 10.48
N THR A 3 1.45 0.55 9.77
CA THR A 3 1.47 1.77 8.96
C THR A 3 0.57 1.65 7.72
N PRO A 4 -0.33 2.63 7.49
CA PRO A 4 -1.13 2.69 6.28
C PRO A 4 -0.25 2.75 5.03
N ASN A 5 -0.48 1.86 4.07
CA ASN A 5 0.39 1.69 2.90
C ASN A 5 -0.37 1.53 1.57
N GLY A 6 -1.69 1.30 1.61
CA GLY A 6 -2.54 1.16 0.41
C GLY A 6 -2.39 -0.17 -0.33
N ARG A 7 -1.65 -1.15 0.23
CA ARG A 7 -1.56 -2.52 -0.28
C ARG A 7 -2.23 -3.51 0.67
N PHE A 8 -2.04 -3.35 1.96
CA PHE A 8 -2.61 -4.18 3.00
C PHE A 8 -3.44 -3.34 3.97
N GLU A 9 -4.61 -3.84 4.33
CA GLU A 9 -5.43 -3.28 5.39
C GLU A 9 -4.65 -3.33 6.72
N THR A 10 -4.76 -2.26 7.50
CA THR A 10 -4.07 -2.17 8.77
C THR A 10 -4.69 -3.12 9.78
N ASP A 11 -3.87 -3.64 10.70
CA ASP A 11 -4.29 -4.49 11.82
C ASP A 11 -5.13 -5.73 11.44
N THR A 12 -5.05 -6.12 10.17
CA THR A 12 -5.80 -7.24 9.60
C THR A 12 -4.86 -8.41 9.31
N LYS A 13 -5.34 -9.63 9.54
CA LYS A 13 -4.60 -10.85 9.21
C LYS A 13 -4.43 -10.96 7.69
N LEU A 14 -3.24 -11.36 7.25
CA LEU A 14 -2.93 -11.59 5.85
C LEU A 14 -2.82 -13.08 5.60
N CYS A 15 -3.49 -13.57 4.55
CA CYS A 15 -3.42 -14.98 4.14
C CYS A 15 -2.32 -15.15 3.08
N LEU A 16 -1.09 -15.41 3.50
CA LEU A 16 0.03 -15.66 2.58
C LEU A 16 0.46 -17.12 2.66
N SER A 17 1.09 -17.65 1.60
CA SER A 17 1.63 -19.02 1.58
C SER A 17 2.64 -19.33 2.69
N MET A 18 3.18 -18.28 3.33
CA MET A 18 4.10 -18.33 4.46
C MET A 18 3.45 -18.13 5.85
N THR A 19 2.13 -17.97 5.91
CA THR A 19 1.36 -17.82 7.16
C THR A 19 0.67 -19.13 7.57
N ASP A 20 0.12 -19.14 8.78
CA ASP A 20 -0.61 -20.25 9.40
C ASP A 20 -1.94 -20.60 8.71
N PHE A 21 -2.37 -19.82 7.72
CA PHE A 21 -3.54 -20.10 6.88
C PHE A 21 -3.43 -21.38 6.05
N HIS A 22 -2.20 -21.80 5.74
CA HIS A 22 -1.93 -22.98 4.93
C HIS A 22 -0.94 -23.92 5.64
N PRO A 23 -1.43 -24.81 6.53
CA PRO A 23 -0.56 -25.72 7.28
C PRO A 23 0.23 -26.68 6.39
N GLU A 24 -0.20 -26.89 5.14
CA GLU A 24 0.51 -27.73 4.17
C GLU A 24 1.69 -27.02 3.48
N SER A 25 1.66 -25.69 3.36
CA SER A 25 2.74 -24.91 2.74
C SER A 25 3.68 -24.26 3.75
N TRP A 26 3.32 -24.27 5.04
CA TRP A 26 4.13 -23.69 6.10
C TRP A 26 5.33 -24.57 6.45
N ASN A 27 6.54 -24.01 6.35
CA ASN A 27 7.78 -24.72 6.70
C ASN A 27 8.40 -24.13 7.99
N PRO A 28 8.50 -24.89 9.10
CA PRO A 28 9.09 -24.41 10.35
C PRO A 28 10.58 -24.07 10.24
N ALA A 29 11.26 -24.52 9.18
CA ALA A 29 12.65 -24.16 8.91
C ALA A 29 12.82 -22.74 8.34
N TRP A 30 11.73 -22.05 7.95
CA TRP A 30 11.82 -20.68 7.49
C TRP A 30 12.20 -19.72 8.62
N THR A 31 13.29 -18.99 8.41
CA THR A 31 13.71 -17.95 9.35
C THR A 31 12.82 -16.72 9.26
N ILE A 32 12.83 -15.88 10.30
CA ILE A 32 12.14 -14.58 10.29
C ILE A 32 12.59 -13.74 9.08
N SER A 33 13.88 -13.77 8.72
CA SER A 33 14.40 -13.08 7.53
C SER A 33 13.74 -13.53 6.23
N THR A 34 13.56 -14.86 6.07
CA THR A 34 12.87 -15.45 4.91
C THR A 34 11.41 -15.03 4.84
N ILE A 35 10.72 -15.04 5.99
CA ILE A 35 9.33 -14.61 6.14
C ILE A 35 9.18 -13.12 5.75
N LEU A 36 10.02 -12.24 6.29
CA LEU A 36 10.00 -10.81 5.98
C LEU A 36 10.30 -10.54 4.51
N THR A 37 11.23 -11.29 3.91
CA THR A 37 11.54 -11.20 2.49
C THR A 37 10.36 -11.63 1.63
N GLY A 38 9.69 -12.74 1.99
CA GLY A 38 8.48 -13.19 1.30
C GLY A 38 7.34 -12.16 1.40
N LEU A 39 7.11 -11.59 2.57
CA LEU A 39 6.13 -10.51 2.76
C LEU A 39 6.44 -9.30 1.87
N LEU A 40 7.70 -8.90 1.77
CA LEU A 40 8.11 -7.80 0.88
C LEU A 40 7.82 -8.12 -0.59
N SER A 41 8.10 -9.34 -1.06
CA SER A 41 7.75 -9.75 -2.42
C SER A 41 6.25 -9.62 -2.68
N PHE A 42 5.40 -10.12 -1.77
CA PHE A 42 3.94 -9.99 -1.87
C PHE A 42 3.43 -8.53 -1.80
N MET A 43 4.18 -7.65 -1.11
CA MET A 43 3.87 -6.23 -1.04
C MET A 43 4.05 -5.52 -2.39
N LEU A 44 4.97 -6.02 -3.22
CA LEU A 44 5.27 -5.46 -4.54
C LEU A 44 4.38 -6.03 -5.66
N GLU A 45 3.77 -7.18 -5.42
CA GLU A 45 2.82 -7.79 -6.34
C GLU A 45 1.42 -7.14 -6.25
N ASN A 46 0.59 -7.36 -7.28
CA ASN A 46 -0.80 -6.89 -7.32
C ASN A 46 -1.82 -8.03 -7.19
N ILE A 47 -1.37 -9.24 -6.83
CA ILE A 47 -2.25 -10.40 -6.67
C ILE A 47 -3.21 -10.12 -5.48
N PRO A 48 -4.53 -10.24 -5.67
CA PRO A 48 -5.48 -10.09 -4.57
C PRO A 48 -5.26 -11.18 -3.52
N THR A 49 -5.31 -10.79 -2.25
CA THR A 49 -5.14 -11.68 -1.10
C THR A 49 -6.02 -11.20 0.06
N GLU A 50 -6.35 -12.07 1.00
CA GLU A 50 -7.08 -11.67 2.19
C GLU A 50 -6.34 -10.59 2.97
N GLY A 51 -7.06 -9.53 3.33
CA GLY A 51 -6.49 -8.31 3.93
C GLY A 51 -5.72 -7.41 2.95
N SER A 52 -5.74 -7.69 1.64
CA SER A 52 -5.23 -6.75 0.63
C SER A 52 -6.25 -5.67 0.31
N THR A 53 -5.75 -4.48 -0.03
CA THR A 53 -6.56 -3.35 -0.51
C THR A 53 -6.17 -3.03 -1.94
N ASP A 54 -7.16 -2.69 -2.77
CA ASP A 54 -6.93 -2.16 -4.10
C ASP A 54 -6.87 -0.62 -4.03
N SER A 55 -5.72 -0.05 -4.37
CA SER A 55 -5.53 1.39 -4.38
C SER A 55 -4.59 1.81 -5.51
N SER A 56 -4.80 3.03 -6.01
CA SER A 56 -3.99 3.57 -7.09
C SER A 56 -2.56 3.89 -6.62
N ASN A 57 -1.62 3.87 -7.55
CA ASN A 57 -0.23 4.28 -7.27
C ASN A 57 -0.14 5.71 -6.70
N VAL A 58 -1.10 6.58 -7.01
CA VAL A 58 -1.18 7.94 -6.45
C VAL A 58 -1.46 7.87 -4.95
N VAL A 59 -2.42 7.04 -4.54
CA VAL A 59 -2.75 6.83 -3.12
C VAL A 59 -1.56 6.21 -2.37
N LYS A 60 -0.93 5.18 -2.94
CA LYS A 60 0.26 4.54 -2.34
C LYS A 60 1.41 5.54 -2.13
N ARG A 61 1.70 6.40 -3.11
CA ARG A 61 2.72 7.46 -2.99
C ARG A 61 2.39 8.50 -1.92
N ARG A 62 1.12 8.91 -1.83
CA ARG A 62 0.66 9.82 -0.79
C ARG A 62 0.85 9.20 0.61
N MET A 63 0.38 7.96 0.80
CA MET A 63 0.55 7.23 2.06
C MET A 63 2.02 7.00 2.42
N ALA A 64 2.90 6.74 1.44
CA ALA A 64 4.34 6.63 1.66
C ALA A 64 4.99 7.95 2.10
N THR A 65 4.39 9.10 1.76
CA THR A 65 4.86 10.41 2.23
C THR A 65 4.38 10.68 3.66
N GLU A 66 3.11 10.37 3.95
CA GLU A 66 2.46 10.54 5.25
C GLU A 66 2.96 9.53 6.31
N SER A 67 3.45 8.36 5.88
CA SER A 67 3.90 7.27 6.77
C SER A 67 5.01 7.69 7.73
N LEU A 68 5.85 8.64 7.33
CA LEU A 68 6.97 9.11 8.12
C LEU A 68 6.51 9.83 9.39
N GLU A 69 5.57 10.78 9.24
CA GLU A 69 4.94 11.44 10.38
C GLU A 69 4.05 10.51 11.20
N PHE A 70 3.45 9.51 10.55
CA PHE A 70 2.65 8.50 11.24
C PHE A 70 3.53 7.65 12.17
N ASN A 71 4.66 7.14 11.68
CA ASN A 71 5.52 6.24 12.44
C ASN A 71 6.17 6.90 13.66
N ILE A 72 6.61 8.16 13.56
CA ILE A 72 7.21 8.87 14.70
C ILE A 72 6.22 9.20 15.83
N LYS A 73 4.91 9.16 15.55
CA LYS A 73 3.87 9.32 16.57
C LYS A 73 3.65 8.04 17.38
N ASP A 74 4.06 6.90 16.86
CA ASP A 74 3.97 5.61 17.55
C ASP A 74 5.15 5.46 18.53
N LYS A 75 4.83 5.32 19.81
CA LYS A 75 5.82 5.15 20.88
C LYS A 75 6.62 3.86 20.72
N ILE A 76 5.98 2.78 20.27
CA ILE A 76 6.63 1.47 20.11
C ILE A 76 7.64 1.55 18.97
N PHE A 77 7.26 2.18 17.85
CA PHE A 77 8.19 2.42 16.75
C PHE A 77 9.40 3.22 17.22
N CYS A 78 9.17 4.31 17.97
CA CYS A 78 10.24 5.16 18.46
C CYS A 78 11.17 4.48 19.46
N GLU A 79 10.66 3.55 20.26
CA GLU A 79 11.44 2.78 21.22
C GLU A 79 12.28 1.69 20.55
N LEU A 80 11.70 0.98 19.57
CA LEU A 80 12.34 -0.17 18.92
C LEU A 80 13.31 0.21 17.78
N PHE A 81 13.10 1.37 17.16
CA PHE A 81 13.81 1.78 15.93
C PHE A 81 14.34 3.24 16.00
N PRO A 82 15.13 3.60 17.03
CA PRO A 82 15.57 4.98 17.26
C PRO A 82 16.41 5.56 16.11
N GLU A 83 17.23 4.75 15.44
CA GLU A 83 18.04 5.16 14.29
C GLU A 83 17.18 5.64 13.12
N TYR A 84 16.04 4.98 12.89
CA TYR A 84 15.10 5.38 11.84
C TYR A 84 14.34 6.64 12.25
N VAL A 85 14.05 6.83 13.55
CA VAL A 85 13.42 8.08 14.01
C VAL A 85 14.31 9.28 13.75
N GLU A 86 15.62 9.17 13.98
CA GLU A 86 16.59 10.22 13.69
C GLU A 86 16.60 10.54 12.18
N GLU A 87 16.74 9.53 11.34
CA GLU A 87 16.71 9.68 9.87
C GLU A 87 15.40 10.33 9.39
N ILE A 88 14.25 9.89 9.92
CA ILE A 88 12.95 10.43 9.56
C ILE A 88 12.84 11.92 9.94
N ASN A 89 13.32 12.30 11.14
CA ASN A 89 13.28 13.68 11.59
C ASN A 89 14.15 14.60 10.71
N GLU A 90 15.32 14.13 10.26
CA GLU A 90 16.15 14.87 9.31
C GLU A 90 15.41 15.08 7.98
N VAL A 91 14.80 14.02 7.45
CA VAL A 91 14.01 14.09 6.20
C VAL A 91 12.83 15.07 6.34
N LEU A 92 12.10 15.05 7.46
CA LEU A 92 10.97 15.95 7.70
C LEU A 92 11.43 17.40 7.86
N LYS A 93 12.55 17.64 8.53
CA LYS A 93 13.15 18.98 8.66
C LYS A 93 13.49 19.57 7.30
N VAL A 94 14.19 18.79 6.47
CA VAL A 94 14.51 19.16 5.08
C VAL A 94 13.23 19.50 4.31
N ARG A 95 12.19 18.66 4.37
CA ARG A 95 10.92 18.96 3.67
C ARG A 95 10.27 20.26 4.11
N HIS A 96 10.27 20.54 5.41
CA HIS A 96 9.70 21.77 5.95
C HIS A 96 10.51 23.01 5.53
N ASP A 97 11.84 22.90 5.47
CA ASP A 97 12.72 24.00 5.07
C ASP A 97 12.60 24.33 3.56
N PHE A 98 12.29 23.34 2.71
CA PHE A 98 12.18 23.51 1.26
C PHE A 98 10.75 23.70 0.71
N LEU A 99 9.70 23.51 1.53
CA LEU A 99 8.31 23.77 1.16
C LEU A 99 7.77 24.96 1.95
N PRO A 100 7.61 26.16 1.36
CA PRO A 100 6.87 27.24 1.99
C PRO A 100 5.43 26.78 2.25
N GLN A 101 5.02 26.85 3.50
CA GLN A 101 3.73 26.42 4.06
C GLN A 101 2.53 26.80 3.16
N ALA A 102 2.01 25.83 2.41
CA ALA A 102 0.72 25.92 1.72
C ALA A 102 -0.22 24.85 2.28
N ALA A 103 -0.69 25.02 3.52
CA ALA A 103 -1.98 24.50 4.02
C ALA A 103 -2.16 24.81 5.52
N THR A 104 -2.61 26.03 5.83
CA THR A 104 -3.39 26.30 7.04
C THR A 104 -4.68 26.99 6.62
N THR A 105 -5.73 26.21 6.32
CA THR A 105 -7.14 26.65 6.33
C THR A 105 -7.99 25.42 6.63
N SER A 106 -8.39 25.23 7.89
CA SER A 106 -9.67 25.68 8.48
C SER A 106 -10.78 24.65 8.28
N SER A 107 -11.19 24.05 9.40
CA SER A 107 -12.55 23.56 9.59
C SER A 107 -13.55 24.66 9.27
N ASP A 108 -14.55 24.40 8.42
CA ASP A 108 -15.92 24.87 8.65
C ASP A 108 -16.95 24.09 7.80
N ASN A 109 -18.02 23.72 8.48
CA ASN A 109 -19.26 23.14 7.95
C ASN A 109 -19.86 23.98 6.82
N THR A 110 -20.52 23.35 5.85
CA THR A 110 -21.94 23.61 5.49
C THR A 110 -22.44 22.57 4.47
N SER A 111 -23.58 21.99 4.80
CA SER A 111 -24.45 21.11 4.03
C SER A 111 -25.10 21.75 2.79
N ASN A 112 -25.48 20.87 1.85
CA ASN A 112 -26.56 20.94 0.85
C ASN A 112 -26.25 21.17 -0.65
N THR A 113 -26.58 20.09 -1.39
CA THR A 113 -27.38 20.01 -2.64
C THR A 113 -26.92 20.76 -3.91
N SER A 114 -26.55 20.00 -4.94
CA SER A 114 -27.39 19.69 -6.13
C SER A 114 -26.49 19.42 -7.36
N SER A 115 -26.70 18.26 -8.01
CA SER A 115 -26.12 17.92 -9.32
C SER A 115 -26.50 18.94 -10.40
N PRO A 116 -25.73 19.01 -11.51
CA PRO A 116 -26.20 18.29 -12.69
C PRO A 116 -25.10 17.56 -13.47
N LEU A 117 -25.58 16.69 -14.35
CA LEU A 117 -24.86 15.79 -15.25
C LEU A 117 -23.77 16.47 -16.08
N ASP A 118 -22.68 15.75 -16.32
CA ASP A 118 -22.11 15.67 -17.67
C ASP A 118 -21.67 14.22 -17.96
N THR A 119 -22.42 13.62 -18.87
CA THR A 119 -22.16 12.34 -19.54
C THR A 119 -20.91 12.46 -20.43
N PHE A 120 -19.90 11.64 -20.18
CA PHE A 120 -18.88 11.32 -21.18
C PHE A 120 -18.79 9.80 -21.33
N THR A 121 -19.47 9.31 -22.37
CA THR A 121 -19.39 7.94 -22.87
C THR A 121 -18.03 7.71 -23.53
N LEU A 122 -17.26 6.75 -23.01
CA LEU A 122 -16.21 6.08 -23.77
C LEU A 122 -16.67 4.65 -24.05
N ASN A 123 -16.92 4.38 -25.33
CA ASN A 123 -17.06 3.04 -25.88
C ASN A 123 -15.70 2.34 -25.79
N ASP A 124 -15.65 1.16 -25.19
CA ASP A 124 -14.66 0.14 -25.53
C ASP A 124 -15.43 -1.09 -26.01
N GLU A 125 -15.35 -1.34 -27.32
CA GLU A 125 -15.88 -2.53 -27.96
C GLU A 125 -15.09 -3.76 -27.51
N ALA A 126 -15.82 -4.75 -27.00
CA ALA A 126 -15.36 -6.12 -26.89
C ALA A 126 -15.27 -6.76 -28.29
N GLY A 127 -14.09 -7.26 -28.64
CA GLY A 127 -13.86 -8.09 -29.83
C GLY A 127 -13.18 -9.39 -29.44
N GLN A 128 -13.93 -10.50 -29.54
CA GLN A 128 -13.58 -11.86 -29.17
C GLN A 128 -12.73 -12.56 -30.27
N ALA A 129 -11.71 -13.32 -29.82
CA ALA A 129 -11.13 -14.59 -30.30
C ALA A 129 -11.02 -14.97 -31.81
N SER A 130 -9.82 -15.49 -32.18
CA SER A 130 -9.57 -16.70 -33.01
C SER A 130 -8.04 -16.98 -33.02
N GLU A 131 -7.55 -18.05 -32.39
CA GLU A 131 -7.19 -19.38 -32.97
C GLU A 131 -5.77 -19.49 -33.58
N ASP A 132 -5.08 -20.53 -33.11
CA ASP A 132 -3.99 -21.34 -33.67
C ASP A 132 -2.58 -20.74 -33.88
N ILE A 133 -1.59 -21.38 -33.24
CA ILE A 133 -0.36 -21.88 -33.88
C ILE A 133 0.32 -22.94 -32.99
N GLU A 134 0.69 -24.03 -33.65
CA GLU A 134 1.17 -25.32 -33.17
C GLU A 134 2.55 -25.29 -32.48
N THR A 135 2.74 -26.27 -31.58
CA THR A 135 4.04 -26.75 -31.08
C THR A 135 4.89 -27.37 -32.20
N PRO A 136 6.22 -27.45 -32.02
CA PRO A 136 6.85 -28.75 -32.29
C PRO A 136 7.84 -29.18 -31.22
N THR A 137 7.71 -30.44 -30.83
CA THR A 137 8.77 -31.29 -30.25
C THR A 137 9.76 -31.74 -31.32
N SER A 138 11.05 -31.61 -31.04
CA SER A 138 12.07 -32.68 -31.10
C SER A 138 13.35 -32.19 -30.43
#